data_AF-A0A0Q0TWV5-F1
#
_entry.id   AF-A0A0Q0TWV5-F1
#
_cell.length_a   1.000
_cell.length_b   1.000
_cell.length_c   1.000
_cell.angle_alpha   90.00
_cell.angle_beta   90.00
_cell.angle_gamma   90.00
#
_symmetry.space_group_name_H-M   'P 1'
#
loop_
_entity.id
_entity.type
_entity.pdbx_description
1 polymer ?
#
loop_
_entity_poly.entity_id
_entity_poly.type
_entity_poly.pdbx_seq_one_letter_code
_entity_poly.pdbx_strand_id
1 'polypeptide(L)'
;MTVAQESPGKNHRSWHRRASRPVTIWLVIIVLVGLSHSAIPEYRWVLIHTFTLGAVTNSIVVWSQSFTEKFLHQRLPDSARPWQLRKVWLLNLGIVGVLAGQIAGVLPLTHAGAAVVALALLWHACALSAQLRRALRTQPDRVYRLLPSVLGYVASALSLTAGAVIGALLAAGAKDSPDSSAAADLHDRLLQAHLILNVLGFLGLAAAASLTVFFPAIWRSRPTPSSWSRAWPWGSLLLHLGGLIAAVAGALVGKPWLTGGALVVYALGWLLSCVAWAPLVARAGLRKATYGSLSVTAAVLWLLGCLLWFAAQVFRHGSQAALPTTALLVGFGGQLLIGMMSYLLPITMRVRSAWGLRETYRGGMVRLTLTNGGLILWLVAEYSWLRVGASALAFLGLVAFLPLMVRAVRAQTGCTAATADNTDAPRPEIPDARGSSGQVALGVSLLALLVALCGGLDGPGGATPPPASVSDTASTTAEKNVTRVKVTAGDMVFEPASVTVPSGNRLIIELLNGDSQAHDLKLTNGARSGRLTPGKTTEIDAGVITADVPGWCTIAGHHAKGMTFDVIVAPEAPAAP
;
A
#
# COMPACT_ATOMS: atom_id res chain seq x y z
N MET A 1 -40.35 14.18 35.99
CA MET A 1 -39.39 13.53 35.07
C MET A 1 -38.33 14.53 34.67
N THR A 2 -37.22 14.56 35.38
CA THR A 2 -36.05 15.40 35.08
C THR A 2 -35.27 14.77 33.93
N VAL A 3 -35.41 15.34 32.73
CA VAL A 3 -34.54 15.03 31.60
C VAL A 3 -33.13 15.49 32.00
N ALA A 4 -32.28 14.53 32.38
CA ALA A 4 -30.88 14.80 32.62
C ALA A 4 -30.25 15.34 31.32
N GLN A 5 -30.03 16.66 31.26
CA GLN A 5 -29.21 17.24 30.21
C GLN A 5 -27.79 16.71 30.37
N GLU A 6 -27.43 15.72 29.56
CA GLU A 6 -26.05 15.28 29.44
C GLU A 6 -25.19 16.45 28.97
N SER A 7 -24.07 16.69 29.68
CA SER A 7 -23.19 17.80 29.34
C SER A 7 -22.66 17.69 27.90
N PRO A 8 -22.54 18.79 27.15
CA PRO A 8 -22.15 18.81 25.74
C PRO A 8 -20.83 18.07 25.43
N GLY A 9 -19.96 17.90 26.43
CA GLY A 9 -18.69 17.17 26.32
C GLY A 9 -18.81 15.64 26.32
N LYS A 10 -19.85 15.06 26.94
CA LYS A 10 -20.04 13.60 27.03
C LYS A 10 -20.46 13.00 25.69
N ASN A 11 -21.37 13.65 24.96
CA ASN A 11 -21.88 13.17 23.67
C ASN A 11 -20.86 13.22 22.52
N HIS A 12 -19.98 14.23 22.51
CA HIS A 12 -18.89 14.28 21.53
C HIS A 12 -17.87 13.14 21.74
N ARG A 13 -17.49 12.85 23.00
CA ARG A 13 -16.56 11.75 23.31
C ARG A 13 -17.16 10.38 22.99
N SER A 14 -18.46 10.19 23.21
CA SER A 14 -19.16 8.95 22.88
C SER A 14 -19.26 8.72 21.36
N TRP A 15 -19.49 9.78 20.58
CA TRP A 15 -19.53 9.73 19.12
C TRP A 15 -18.18 9.33 18.52
N HIS A 16 -17.08 10.03 18.85
CA HIS A 16 -15.75 9.71 18.31
C HIS A 16 -15.36 8.26 18.62
N ARG A 17 -15.63 7.80 19.84
CA ARG A 17 -15.38 6.40 20.23
C ARG A 17 -16.17 5.41 19.37
N ARG A 18 -17.46 5.67 19.14
CA ARG A 18 -18.32 4.78 18.34
C ARG A 18 -17.97 4.84 16.86
N ALA A 19 -17.68 6.02 16.32
CA ALA A 19 -17.35 6.23 14.92
C ALA A 19 -15.97 5.66 14.54
N SER A 20 -14.98 5.71 15.45
CA SER A 20 -13.63 5.18 15.19
C SER A 20 -13.46 3.69 15.49
N ARG A 21 -14.44 3.03 16.16
CA ARG A 21 -14.40 1.59 16.46
C ARG A 21 -14.17 0.70 15.22
N PRO A 22 -14.86 0.92 14.09
CA PRO A 22 -14.63 0.13 12.87
C PRO A 22 -13.18 0.16 12.41
N VAL A 23 -12.47 1.29 12.53
CA VAL A 23 -11.05 1.39 12.12
C VAL A 23 -10.20 0.39 12.89
N THR A 24 -10.34 0.34 14.22
CA THR A 24 -9.59 -0.62 15.05
C THR A 24 -9.96 -2.06 14.73
N ILE A 25 -11.24 -2.34 14.51
CA ILE A 25 -11.72 -3.68 14.14
C ILE A 25 -11.08 -4.12 12.82
N TRP A 26 -11.12 -3.27 11.79
CA TRP A 26 -10.49 -3.58 10.50
C TRP A 26 -8.98 -3.75 10.59
N LEU A 27 -8.28 -2.94 11.40
CA LEU A 27 -6.84 -3.14 11.61
C LEU A 27 -6.53 -4.52 12.24
N VAL A 28 -7.37 -5.00 13.14
CA VAL A 28 -7.25 -6.37 13.69
C VAL A 28 -7.57 -7.42 12.62
N ILE A 29 -8.66 -7.23 11.86
CA ILE A 29 -9.05 -8.14 10.76
C ILE A 29 -7.92 -8.27 9.74
N ILE A 30 -7.23 -7.19 9.37
CA ILE A 30 -6.10 -7.24 8.42
C ILE A 30 -4.96 -8.11 8.94
N VAL A 31 -4.66 -8.03 10.24
CA VAL A 31 -3.65 -8.89 10.87
C VAL A 31 -4.10 -10.35 10.81
N LEU A 32 -5.36 -10.63 11.13
CA LEU A 32 -5.91 -11.99 11.08
C LEU A 32 -5.89 -12.57 9.66
N VAL A 33 -6.36 -11.81 8.67
CA VAL A 33 -6.31 -12.16 7.23
C VAL A 33 -4.88 -12.41 6.77
N GLY A 34 -3.93 -11.59 7.20
CA GLY A 34 -2.51 -11.78 6.89
C GLY A 34 -1.94 -13.06 7.50
N LEU A 35 -2.33 -13.42 8.72
CA LEU A 35 -1.90 -14.66 9.38
C LEU A 35 -2.55 -15.90 8.77
N SER A 36 -3.80 -15.80 8.29
CA SER A 36 -4.55 -16.89 7.67
C SER A 36 -4.50 -16.87 6.13
N HIS A 37 -3.52 -16.18 5.53
CA HIS A 37 -3.49 -15.94 4.09
C HIS A 37 -3.47 -17.22 3.24
N SER A 38 -2.91 -18.32 3.76
CA SER A 38 -2.87 -19.62 3.08
C SER A 38 -4.25 -20.28 2.93
N ALA A 39 -5.23 -19.89 3.74
CA ALA A 39 -6.58 -20.44 3.72
C ALA A 39 -7.57 -19.55 2.94
N ILE A 40 -7.13 -18.40 2.43
CA ILE A 40 -8.01 -17.41 1.81
C ILE A 40 -7.77 -17.41 0.29
N PRO A 41 -8.78 -17.75 -0.53
CA PRO A 41 -8.71 -17.57 -1.97
C PRO A 41 -8.44 -16.11 -2.31
N GLU A 42 -7.56 -15.85 -3.29
CA GLU A 42 -7.23 -14.49 -3.71
C GLU A 42 -6.80 -13.59 -2.53
N TYR A 43 -6.03 -14.12 -1.58
CA TYR A 43 -5.67 -13.44 -0.32
C TYR A 43 -5.11 -12.02 -0.53
N ARG A 44 -4.42 -11.78 -1.66
CA ARG A 44 -3.89 -10.46 -2.02
C ARG A 44 -5.01 -9.45 -2.24
N TRP A 45 -6.04 -9.82 -3.02
CA TRP A 45 -7.20 -8.99 -3.25
C TRP A 45 -7.92 -8.69 -1.93
N VAL A 46 -8.12 -9.73 -1.10
CA VAL A 46 -8.79 -9.59 0.21
C VAL A 46 -8.00 -8.67 1.14
N LEU A 47 -6.67 -8.85 1.24
CA LEU A 47 -5.81 -8.03 2.09
C LEU A 47 -5.79 -6.56 1.64
N ILE A 48 -5.70 -6.32 0.32
CA ILE A 48 -5.76 -4.97 -0.26
C ILE A 48 -7.08 -4.30 0.13
N HIS A 49 -8.22 -4.95 -0.10
CA HIS A 49 -9.54 -4.34 0.12
C HIS A 49 -9.92 -4.26 1.59
N THR A 50 -9.51 -5.22 2.41
CA THR A 50 -9.67 -5.13 3.87
C THR A 50 -8.92 -3.91 4.42
N PHE A 51 -7.72 -3.62 3.90
CA PHE A 51 -6.99 -2.42 4.27
C PHE A 51 -7.60 -1.14 3.71
N THR A 52 -7.83 -1.07 2.40
CA THR A 52 -8.30 0.15 1.74
C THR A 52 -9.76 0.47 2.05
N LEU A 53 -10.68 -0.48 1.87
CA LEU A 53 -12.09 -0.30 2.20
C LEU A 53 -12.36 -0.36 3.71
N GLY A 54 -11.71 -1.27 4.43
CA GLY A 54 -11.91 -1.40 5.87
C GLY A 54 -11.27 -0.25 6.66
N ALA A 55 -9.95 -0.28 6.80
CA ALA A 55 -9.25 0.65 7.69
C ALA A 55 -9.15 2.07 7.14
N VAL A 56 -8.75 2.24 5.88
CA VAL A 56 -8.51 3.56 5.27
C VAL A 56 -9.82 4.30 5.04
N THR A 57 -10.83 3.69 4.42
CA THR A 57 -12.10 4.38 4.14
C THR A 57 -12.81 4.82 5.42
N ASN A 58 -12.90 3.95 6.44
CA ASN A 58 -13.49 4.34 7.72
C ASN A 58 -12.71 5.50 8.37
N SER A 59 -11.38 5.48 8.28
CA SER A 59 -10.55 6.58 8.80
C SER A 59 -10.86 7.88 8.07
N ILE A 60 -10.84 7.88 6.73
CA ILE A 60 -11.11 9.08 5.93
C ILE A 60 -12.49 9.63 6.22
N VAL A 61 -13.55 8.80 6.24
CA VAL A 61 -14.93 9.27 6.46
C VAL A 61 -15.13 9.91 7.84
N VAL A 62 -14.51 9.36 8.88
CA VAL A 62 -14.64 9.89 10.25
C VAL A 62 -13.83 11.17 10.41
N TRP A 63 -12.59 11.18 9.90
CA TRP A 63 -11.66 12.28 10.09
C TRP A 63 -11.97 13.46 9.17
N SER A 64 -12.32 13.24 7.90
CA SER A 64 -12.72 14.32 6.98
C SER A 64 -13.91 15.10 7.55
N GLN A 65 -14.93 14.41 8.08
CA GLN A 65 -16.07 15.04 8.72
C GLN A 65 -15.65 15.85 9.95
N SER A 66 -14.84 15.25 10.82
CA SER A 66 -14.32 15.90 12.03
C SER A 66 -13.44 17.11 11.71
N PHE A 67 -12.72 17.08 10.59
CA PHE A 67 -11.86 18.17 10.13
C PHE A 67 -12.66 19.26 9.44
N THR A 68 -13.63 18.92 8.60
CA THR A 68 -14.54 19.90 8.00
C THR A 68 -15.24 20.74 9.07
N GLU A 69 -15.73 20.14 10.16
CA GLU A 69 -16.33 20.91 11.27
C GLU A 69 -15.33 21.89 11.91
N LYS A 70 -14.06 21.49 12.04
CA LYS A 70 -13.00 22.35 12.61
C LYS A 70 -12.56 23.44 11.64
N PHE A 71 -12.37 23.10 10.37
CA PHE A 71 -11.87 23.99 9.32
C PHE A 71 -12.89 25.04 8.95
N LEU A 72 -14.18 24.68 8.94
CA LEU A 72 -15.28 25.61 8.70
C LEU A 72 -15.74 26.33 9.98
N HIS A 73 -15.13 26.03 11.13
CA HIS A 73 -15.57 26.52 12.44
C HIS A 73 -17.07 26.29 12.71
N GLN A 74 -17.62 25.23 12.11
CA GLN A 74 -19.04 24.92 12.14
C GLN A 74 -19.22 23.55 12.80
N ARG A 75 -19.73 23.55 14.04
CA ARG A 75 -20.10 22.29 14.69
C ARG A 75 -21.45 21.82 14.17
N LEU A 76 -21.54 20.52 13.92
CA LEU A 76 -22.84 19.91 13.64
C LEU A 76 -23.65 19.77 14.93
N PRO A 77 -24.98 19.98 14.86
CA PRO A 77 -25.87 19.78 15.99
C PRO A 77 -25.89 18.31 16.41
N ASP A 78 -26.20 18.05 17.68
CA ASP A 78 -26.20 16.68 18.22
C ASP A 78 -27.23 15.76 17.53
N SER A 79 -28.31 16.33 17.00
CA SER A 79 -29.31 15.62 16.18
C SER A 79 -28.74 15.02 14.89
N ALA A 80 -27.61 15.54 14.39
CA ALA A 80 -26.95 15.00 13.19
C ALA A 80 -26.03 13.80 13.50
N ARG A 81 -25.65 13.58 14.76
CA ARG A 81 -24.70 12.51 15.16
C ARG A 81 -25.20 11.10 14.90
N PRO A 82 -26.48 10.74 15.18
CA PRO A 82 -27.01 9.42 14.84
C PRO A 82 -26.95 9.13 13.34
N TRP A 83 -27.23 10.11 12.49
CA TRP A 83 -27.16 9.97 11.04
C TRP A 83 -25.73 9.74 10.55
N GLN A 84 -24.74 10.41 11.14
CA GLN A 84 -23.33 10.13 10.86
C GLN A 84 -22.96 8.69 11.24
N LEU A 85 -23.42 8.18 12.39
CA LEU A 85 -23.17 6.80 12.80
C LEU A 85 -23.86 5.80 11.85
N ARG A 86 -25.13 6.04 11.47
CA ARG A 86 -25.84 5.19 10.49
C ARG A 86 -25.08 5.09 9.18
N LYS A 87 -24.57 6.20 8.67
CA LYS A 87 -23.73 6.22 7.45
C LYS A 87 -22.47 5.35 7.60
N VAL A 88 -21.77 5.44 8.75
CA VAL A 88 -20.58 4.61 9.01
C VAL A 88 -20.95 3.13 9.08
N TRP A 89 -22.05 2.76 9.74
CA TRP A 89 -22.49 1.37 9.79
C TRP A 89 -22.95 0.85 8.43
N LEU A 90 -23.70 1.64 7.66
CA LEU A 90 -24.12 1.32 6.30
C LEU A 90 -22.90 1.09 5.40
N LEU A 91 -21.89 1.94 5.50
CA LEU A 91 -20.62 1.77 4.79
C LEU A 91 -19.97 0.43 5.14
N ASN A 92 -19.88 0.08 6.42
CA ASN A 92 -19.28 -1.20 6.84
C ASN A 92 -20.10 -2.41 6.37
N LEU A 93 -21.43 -2.32 6.36
CA LEU A 93 -22.30 -3.34 5.79
C LEU A 93 -22.00 -3.54 4.29
N GLY A 94 -21.87 -2.45 3.54
CA GLY A 94 -21.48 -2.50 2.12
C GLY A 94 -20.09 -3.15 1.92
N ILE A 95 -19.11 -2.78 2.74
CA ILE A 95 -17.75 -3.35 2.68
C ILE A 95 -17.77 -4.86 2.93
N VAL A 96 -18.48 -5.30 3.99
CA VAL A 96 -18.65 -6.72 4.28
C VAL A 96 -19.35 -7.43 3.12
N GLY A 97 -20.38 -6.82 2.53
CA GLY A 97 -21.06 -7.35 1.35
C GLY A 97 -20.13 -7.54 0.14
N VAL A 98 -19.26 -6.56 -0.16
CA VAL A 98 -18.26 -6.67 -1.24
C VAL A 98 -17.28 -7.81 -0.97
N LEU A 99 -16.70 -7.86 0.22
CA LEU A 99 -15.71 -8.88 0.57
C LEU A 99 -16.34 -10.28 0.58
N ALA A 100 -17.49 -10.44 1.22
CA ALA A 100 -18.20 -11.72 1.28
C ALA A 100 -18.68 -12.18 -0.10
N GLY A 101 -19.23 -11.27 -0.91
CA GLY A 101 -19.63 -11.54 -2.29
C GLY A 101 -18.47 -12.01 -3.15
N GLN A 102 -17.31 -11.34 -3.05
CA GLN A 102 -16.14 -11.73 -3.84
C GLN A 102 -15.55 -13.07 -3.40
N ILE A 103 -15.40 -13.28 -2.07
CA ILE A 103 -14.86 -14.54 -1.52
C ILE A 103 -15.78 -15.71 -1.87
N ALA A 104 -17.10 -15.51 -1.84
CA ALA A 104 -18.09 -16.53 -2.19
C ALA A 104 -18.35 -16.65 -3.70
N GLY A 105 -17.77 -15.78 -4.54
CA GLY A 105 -18.03 -15.75 -5.98
C GLY A 105 -19.46 -15.32 -6.37
N VAL A 106 -20.19 -14.66 -5.47
CA VAL A 106 -21.60 -14.25 -5.64
C VAL A 106 -21.65 -12.81 -6.17
N LEU A 107 -21.72 -12.67 -7.50
CA LEU A 107 -21.68 -11.38 -8.20
C LEU A 107 -22.76 -10.38 -7.74
N PRO A 108 -24.05 -10.76 -7.58
CA PRO A 108 -25.07 -9.82 -7.12
C PRO A 108 -24.78 -9.26 -5.72
N LEU A 109 -24.18 -10.05 -4.84
CA LEU A 109 -23.79 -9.61 -3.50
C LEU A 109 -22.61 -8.63 -3.56
N THR A 110 -21.62 -8.89 -4.41
CA THR A 110 -20.50 -7.96 -4.65
C THR A 110 -21.01 -6.62 -5.19
N HIS A 111 -21.91 -6.64 -6.17
CA HIS A 111 -22.51 -5.44 -6.75
C HIS A 111 -23.38 -4.67 -5.75
N ALA A 112 -24.22 -5.38 -4.98
CA ALA A 112 -25.03 -4.75 -3.94
C ALA A 112 -24.16 -4.08 -2.87
N GLY A 113 -23.10 -4.77 -2.42
CA GLY A 113 -22.13 -4.20 -1.50
C GLY A 113 -21.45 -2.96 -2.07
N ALA A 114 -21.00 -3.02 -3.32
CA ALA A 114 -20.33 -1.90 -3.99
C ALA A 114 -21.26 -0.70 -4.17
N ALA A 115 -22.53 -0.93 -4.50
CA ALA A 115 -23.56 0.10 -4.58
C ALA A 115 -23.80 0.78 -3.22
N VAL A 116 -23.86 0.01 -2.13
CA VAL A 116 -24.00 0.55 -0.77
C VAL A 116 -22.79 1.41 -0.40
N VAL A 117 -21.57 0.97 -0.71
CA VAL A 117 -20.35 1.77 -0.50
C VAL A 117 -20.42 3.07 -1.29
N ALA A 118 -20.73 3.00 -2.59
CA ALA A 118 -20.84 4.17 -3.46
C ALA A 118 -21.87 5.19 -2.94
N LEU A 119 -23.06 4.73 -2.56
CA LEU A 119 -24.12 5.59 -2.02
C LEU A 119 -23.73 6.23 -0.68
N ALA A 120 -23.06 5.48 0.20
CA ALA A 120 -22.59 6.02 1.48
C ALA A 120 -21.54 7.13 1.30
N LEU A 121 -20.65 6.98 0.31
CA LEU A 121 -19.63 7.99 -0.02
C LEU A 121 -20.22 9.19 -0.76
N LEU A 122 -21.20 8.98 -1.64
CA LEU A 122 -21.93 10.07 -2.27
C LEU A 122 -22.70 10.90 -1.23
N TRP A 123 -23.40 10.23 -0.30
CA TRP A 123 -24.02 10.90 0.85
C TRP A 123 -22.97 11.69 1.63
N HIS A 124 -21.79 11.12 1.88
CA HIS A 124 -20.72 11.83 2.56
C HIS A 124 -20.28 13.11 1.81
N ALA A 125 -20.06 13.03 0.49
CA ALA A 125 -19.68 14.16 -0.35
C ALA A 125 -20.74 15.27 -0.35
N CYS A 126 -22.02 14.90 -0.45
CA CYS A 126 -23.15 15.83 -0.36
C CYS A 126 -23.20 16.50 1.03
N ALA A 127 -22.98 15.75 2.11
CA ALA A 127 -23.00 16.28 3.46
C ALA A 127 -21.86 17.29 3.73
N LEU A 128 -20.66 17.04 3.20
CA LEU A 128 -19.54 17.98 3.27
C LEU A 128 -19.80 19.22 2.41
N SER A 129 -20.31 19.04 1.19
CA SER A 129 -20.68 20.14 0.28
C SER A 129 -21.76 21.04 0.89
N ALA A 130 -22.77 20.46 1.54
CA ALA A 130 -23.82 21.22 2.22
C ALA A 130 -23.30 22.03 3.40
N GLN A 131 -22.37 21.47 4.20
CA GLN A 131 -21.68 22.21 5.26
C GLN A 131 -20.86 23.36 4.69
N LEU A 132 -20.10 23.10 3.62
CA LEU A 132 -19.29 24.11 2.97
C LEU A 132 -20.14 25.27 2.42
N ARG A 133 -21.23 24.96 1.72
CA ARG A 133 -22.17 25.98 1.20
C ARG A 133 -22.76 26.82 2.32
N ARG A 134 -23.13 26.22 3.46
CA ARG A 134 -23.61 26.97 4.63
C ARG A 134 -22.53 27.90 5.19
N ALA A 135 -21.31 27.38 5.37
CA ALA A 135 -20.20 28.14 5.93
C ALA A 135 -19.83 29.34 5.03
N LEU A 136 -19.82 29.17 3.70
CA LEU A 136 -19.58 30.26 2.74
C LEU A 136 -20.65 31.35 2.79
N ARG A 137 -21.91 31.00 3.06
CA ARG A 137 -22.99 31.99 3.22
C ARG A 137 -22.87 32.77 4.52
N THR A 138 -22.40 32.14 5.59
CA THR A 138 -22.38 32.76 6.92
C THR A 138 -21.07 33.47 7.25
N GLN A 139 -19.93 32.96 6.76
CA GLN A 139 -18.58 33.41 7.16
C GLN A 139 -17.55 33.25 6.01
N PRO A 140 -17.76 33.89 4.84
CA PRO A 140 -16.94 33.67 3.65
C PRO A 140 -15.44 33.89 3.90
N ASP A 141 -15.06 35.00 4.54
CA ASP A 141 -13.64 35.39 4.73
C ASP A 141 -12.82 34.38 5.55
N ARG A 142 -13.44 33.70 6.51
CA ARG A 142 -12.77 32.69 7.35
C ARG A 142 -12.60 31.36 6.62
N VAL A 143 -13.53 31.03 5.73
CA VAL A 143 -13.57 29.74 5.02
C VAL A 143 -12.59 29.69 3.87
N TYR A 144 -12.36 30.80 3.16
CA TYR A 144 -11.54 30.85 1.94
C TYR A 144 -10.14 30.23 2.09
N ARG A 145 -9.52 30.35 3.28
CA ARG A 145 -8.18 29.79 3.53
C ARG A 145 -8.15 28.25 3.51
N LEU A 146 -9.20 27.60 4.01
CA LEU A 146 -9.27 26.14 4.15
C LEU A 146 -10.22 25.49 3.14
N LEU A 147 -10.76 26.31 2.23
CA LEU A 147 -11.64 25.88 1.15
C LEU A 147 -11.02 24.77 0.28
N PRO A 148 -9.74 24.84 -0.15
CA PRO A 148 -9.12 23.77 -0.93
C PRO A 148 -9.12 22.42 -0.20
N SER A 149 -8.84 22.41 1.10
CA SER A 149 -8.83 21.17 1.90
C SER A 149 -10.24 20.54 1.96
N VAL A 150 -11.29 21.34 2.14
CA VAL A 150 -12.67 20.80 2.19
C VAL A 150 -13.11 20.29 0.81
N LEU A 151 -12.78 21.01 -0.27
CA LEU A 151 -13.05 20.55 -1.64
C LEU A 151 -12.28 19.26 -1.95
N GLY A 152 -11.04 19.13 -1.48
CA GLY A 152 -10.26 17.90 -1.60
C GLY A 152 -10.93 16.69 -0.94
N TYR A 153 -11.57 16.86 0.23
CA TYR A 153 -12.36 15.78 0.85
C TYR A 153 -13.62 15.42 0.05
N VAL A 154 -14.30 16.41 -0.54
CA VAL A 154 -15.45 16.16 -1.42
C VAL A 154 -15.02 15.37 -2.65
N ALA A 155 -13.97 15.81 -3.33
CA ALA A 155 -13.44 15.15 -4.52
C ALA A 155 -12.89 13.74 -4.20
N SER A 156 -12.27 13.56 -3.03
CA SER A 156 -11.87 12.25 -2.51
C SER A 156 -13.07 11.30 -2.43
N ALA A 157 -14.15 11.71 -1.75
CA ALA A 157 -15.35 10.87 -1.60
C ALA A 157 -16.03 10.53 -2.94
N LEU A 158 -16.06 11.48 -3.88
CA LEU A 158 -16.56 11.24 -5.25
C LEU A 158 -15.66 10.26 -6.02
N SER A 159 -14.34 10.31 -5.81
CA SER A 159 -13.39 9.39 -6.45
C SER A 159 -13.61 7.94 -6.03
N LEU A 160 -13.85 7.67 -4.74
CA LEU A 160 -14.21 6.32 -4.28
C LEU A 160 -15.58 5.88 -4.80
N THR A 161 -16.53 6.80 -4.97
CA THR A 161 -17.84 6.50 -5.57
C THR A 161 -17.66 5.97 -6.99
N ALA A 162 -16.88 6.67 -7.82
CA ALA A 162 -16.55 6.21 -9.17
C ALA A 162 -15.69 4.93 -9.15
N GLY A 163 -14.72 4.85 -8.24
CA GLY A 163 -13.86 3.67 -8.08
C GLY A 163 -14.63 2.41 -7.68
N ALA A 164 -15.69 2.53 -6.88
CA ALA A 164 -16.58 1.42 -6.52
C ALA A 164 -17.39 0.94 -7.74
N VAL A 165 -17.84 1.84 -8.61
CA VAL A 165 -18.52 1.47 -9.87
C VAL A 165 -17.55 0.71 -10.78
N ILE A 166 -16.33 1.21 -10.99
CA ILE A 166 -15.32 0.48 -11.78
C ILE A 166 -14.97 -0.87 -11.13
N GLY A 167 -14.89 -0.93 -9.80
CA GLY A 167 -14.66 -2.19 -9.06
C GLY A 167 -15.77 -3.22 -9.30
N ALA A 168 -17.02 -2.78 -9.34
CA ALA A 168 -18.16 -3.64 -9.67
C ALA A 168 -18.08 -4.16 -11.12
N LEU A 169 -17.66 -3.33 -12.08
CA LEU A 169 -17.44 -3.74 -13.47
C LEU A 169 -16.31 -4.76 -13.59
N LEU A 170 -15.20 -4.56 -12.86
CA LEU A 170 -14.09 -5.51 -12.80
C LEU A 170 -14.52 -6.88 -12.25
N ALA A 171 -15.42 -6.90 -11.26
CA ALA A 171 -15.96 -8.14 -10.72
C ALA A 171 -16.84 -8.90 -11.73
N ALA A 172 -17.51 -8.19 -12.64
CA ALA A 172 -18.34 -8.80 -13.70
C ALA A 172 -17.50 -9.33 -14.86
N GLY A 173 -16.47 -8.60 -15.28
CA GLY A 173 -15.63 -8.96 -16.43
C GLY A 173 -14.80 -10.24 -16.27
N ALA A 174 -14.68 -10.79 -15.06
CA ALA A 174 -13.94 -12.02 -14.81
C ALA A 174 -14.69 -13.31 -15.19
N LYS A 175 -16.00 -13.27 -15.47
CA LYS A 175 -16.82 -14.48 -15.69
C LYS A 175 -17.22 -14.75 -17.14
N ASP A 176 -17.32 -13.72 -17.99
CA ASP A 176 -18.14 -13.86 -19.21
C ASP A 176 -17.40 -13.94 -20.55
N SER A 177 -16.07 -13.76 -20.65
CA SER A 177 -15.33 -13.98 -21.92
C SER A 177 -13.81 -14.01 -21.75
N PRO A 178 -13.18 -15.18 -21.52
CA PRO A 178 -11.73 -15.31 -21.39
C PRO A 178 -10.95 -15.16 -22.71
N ASP A 179 -11.60 -15.30 -23.87
CA ASP A 179 -10.89 -15.64 -25.11
C ASP A 179 -10.72 -14.49 -26.13
N SER A 180 -11.08 -13.24 -25.77
CA SER A 180 -10.86 -12.09 -26.66
C SER A 180 -9.80 -11.13 -26.10
N SER A 181 -8.80 -10.79 -26.91
CA SER A 181 -7.75 -9.81 -26.58
C SER A 181 -8.32 -8.44 -26.19
N ALA A 182 -9.51 -8.09 -26.69
CA ALA A 182 -10.22 -6.86 -26.36
C ALA A 182 -10.79 -6.85 -24.93
N ALA A 183 -11.29 -7.99 -24.43
CA ALA A 183 -11.79 -8.09 -23.06
C ALA A 183 -10.66 -8.00 -22.03
N ALA A 184 -9.51 -8.62 -22.33
CA ALA A 184 -8.31 -8.52 -21.50
C ALA A 184 -7.79 -7.07 -21.42
N ASP A 185 -7.65 -6.38 -22.55
CA ASP A 185 -7.23 -4.97 -22.54
C ASP A 185 -8.23 -4.05 -21.83
N LEU A 186 -9.55 -4.28 -21.96
CA LEU A 186 -10.54 -3.55 -21.18
C LEU A 186 -10.38 -3.79 -19.68
N HIS A 187 -10.14 -5.03 -19.26
CA HIS A 187 -9.89 -5.36 -17.86
C HIS A 187 -8.69 -4.57 -17.31
N ASP A 188 -7.57 -4.54 -18.04
CA ASP A 188 -6.37 -3.83 -17.61
C ASP A 188 -6.56 -2.31 -17.52
N ARG A 189 -7.31 -1.73 -18.48
CA ARG A 189 -7.70 -0.31 -18.45
C ARG A 189 -8.58 0.01 -17.24
N LEU A 190 -9.58 -0.84 -16.95
CA LEU A 190 -10.46 -0.67 -15.80
C LEU A 190 -9.68 -0.85 -14.49
N LEU A 191 -8.76 -1.81 -14.41
CA LEU A 191 -7.92 -2.04 -13.24
C LEU A 191 -6.99 -0.85 -12.96
N GLN A 192 -6.38 -0.31 -14.01
CA GLN A 192 -5.57 0.90 -13.95
C GLN A 192 -6.41 2.11 -13.48
N ALA A 193 -7.59 2.33 -14.07
CA ALA A 193 -8.49 3.41 -13.67
C ALA A 193 -9.00 3.25 -12.22
N HIS A 194 -9.31 2.02 -11.80
CA HIS A 194 -9.72 1.69 -10.43
C HIS A 194 -8.63 2.04 -9.41
N LEU A 195 -7.37 1.67 -9.70
CA LEU A 195 -6.23 2.04 -8.85
C LEU A 195 -6.07 3.55 -8.76
N ILE A 196 -6.11 4.26 -9.89
CA ILE A 196 -5.96 5.71 -9.95
C ILE A 196 -7.06 6.41 -9.11
N LEU A 197 -8.32 6.02 -9.29
CA LEU A 197 -9.45 6.59 -8.54
C LEU A 197 -9.36 6.32 -7.03
N ASN A 198 -9.01 5.10 -6.63
CA ASN A 198 -9.05 4.73 -5.21
C ASN A 198 -7.79 5.16 -4.44
N VAL A 199 -6.61 5.06 -5.05
CA VAL A 199 -5.36 5.42 -4.36
C VAL A 199 -5.05 6.90 -4.54
N LEU A 200 -5.12 7.45 -5.76
CA LEU A 200 -4.77 8.85 -6.02
C LEU A 200 -5.97 9.78 -5.79
N GLY A 201 -7.16 9.36 -6.22
CA GLY A 201 -8.39 10.11 -6.00
C GLY A 201 -8.84 10.05 -4.53
N PHE A 202 -9.21 8.88 -4.03
CA PHE A 202 -9.76 8.77 -2.69
C PHE A 202 -8.72 8.99 -1.60
N LEU A 203 -7.71 8.13 -1.49
CA LEU A 203 -6.67 8.27 -0.45
C LEU A 203 -5.78 9.51 -0.67
N GLY A 204 -5.30 9.73 -1.90
CA GLY A 204 -4.38 10.81 -2.24
C GLY A 204 -4.95 12.20 -2.01
N LEU A 205 -6.18 12.50 -2.48
CA LEU A 205 -6.81 13.80 -2.24
C LEU A 205 -7.14 14.01 -0.76
N ALA A 206 -7.59 12.98 -0.03
CA ALA A 206 -7.82 13.08 1.41
C ALA A 206 -6.52 13.35 2.18
N ALA A 207 -5.42 12.73 1.76
CA ALA A 207 -4.09 12.96 2.30
C ALA A 207 -3.63 14.39 2.01
N ALA A 208 -3.68 14.84 0.75
CA ALA A 208 -3.30 16.19 0.35
C ALA A 208 -4.08 17.25 1.16
N ALA A 209 -5.41 17.12 1.21
CA ALA A 209 -6.30 17.99 1.97
C ALA A 209 -5.95 18.07 3.46
N SER A 210 -5.65 16.93 4.09
CA SER A 210 -5.28 16.85 5.50
C SER A 210 -3.90 17.47 5.74
N LEU A 211 -2.92 17.12 4.91
CA LEU A 211 -1.52 17.47 5.12
C LEU A 211 -1.26 18.97 4.88
N THR A 212 -2.03 19.65 4.04
CA THR A 212 -1.98 21.12 3.94
C THR A 212 -2.07 21.80 5.31
N VAL A 213 -2.89 21.25 6.22
CA VAL A 213 -3.11 21.80 7.56
C VAL A 213 -2.24 21.11 8.60
N PHE A 214 -2.17 19.79 8.56
CA PHE A 214 -1.56 19.01 9.65
C PHE A 214 -0.07 18.79 9.49
N PHE A 215 0.50 18.88 8.28
CA PHE A 215 1.93 18.69 8.11
C PHE A 215 2.75 19.68 8.98
N PRO A 216 2.46 21.00 8.98
CA PRO A 216 3.09 21.94 9.91
C PRO A 216 2.87 21.59 11.39
N ALA A 217 1.67 21.13 11.74
CA ALA A 217 1.28 20.81 13.11
C ALA A 217 2.04 19.59 13.68
N ILE A 218 2.21 18.55 12.85
CA ILE A 218 2.95 17.33 13.20
C ILE A 218 4.44 17.65 13.40
N TRP A 219 5.00 18.48 12.55
CA TRP A 219 6.37 18.98 12.66
C TRP A 219 6.57 20.03 13.77
N ARG A 220 5.50 20.43 14.46
CA ARG A 220 5.51 21.43 15.55
C ARG A 220 6.20 22.74 15.15
N SER A 221 5.90 23.18 13.92
CA SER A 221 6.51 24.37 13.32
C SER A 221 5.43 25.26 12.71
N ARG A 222 5.57 26.57 12.90
CA ARG A 222 4.61 27.55 12.37
C ARG A 222 4.92 27.84 10.89
N PRO A 223 3.91 27.87 10.01
CA PRO A 223 4.08 28.37 8.65
C PRO A 223 4.49 29.85 8.70
N THR A 224 5.31 30.29 7.74
CA THR A 224 5.65 31.71 7.57
C THR A 224 4.49 32.44 6.88
N PRO A 225 4.11 33.65 7.32
CA PRO A 225 3.09 34.43 6.64
C PRO A 225 3.67 34.99 5.33
N SER A 226 3.30 34.44 4.18
CA SER A 226 3.66 34.97 2.86
C SER A 226 2.44 34.94 1.93
N SER A 227 2.42 35.77 0.88
CA SER A 227 1.37 35.70 -0.16
C SER A 227 1.32 34.32 -0.82
N TRP A 228 2.50 33.74 -1.09
CA TRP A 228 2.68 32.35 -1.54
C TRP A 228 1.94 31.34 -0.67
N SER A 229 1.93 31.53 0.66
CA SER A 229 1.27 30.62 1.61
C SER A 229 -0.24 30.46 1.38
N ARG A 230 -0.90 31.42 0.71
CA ARG A 230 -2.34 31.36 0.39
C ARG A 230 -2.64 30.75 -0.99
N ALA A 231 -1.74 30.88 -1.95
CA ALA A 231 -1.98 30.47 -3.34
C ALA A 231 -1.65 28.99 -3.59
N TRP A 232 -0.59 28.46 -2.96
CA TRP A 232 -0.12 27.10 -3.25
C TRP A 232 -1.14 25.98 -2.94
N PRO A 233 -2.03 26.06 -1.92
CA PRO A 233 -3.00 24.98 -1.69
C PRO A 233 -4.02 24.84 -2.83
N TRP A 234 -4.38 25.96 -3.47
CA TRP A 234 -5.21 25.95 -4.67
C TRP A 234 -4.48 25.35 -5.86
N GLY A 235 -3.25 25.79 -6.12
CA GLY A 235 -2.42 25.22 -7.19
C GLY A 235 -2.24 23.71 -7.03
N SER A 236 -1.99 23.24 -5.80
CA SER A 236 -1.85 21.81 -5.49
C SER A 236 -3.14 21.05 -5.78
N LEU A 237 -4.29 21.52 -5.26
CA LEU A 237 -5.59 20.89 -5.52
C LEU A 237 -5.93 20.84 -7.01
N LEU A 238 -5.72 21.93 -7.75
CA LEU A 238 -6.02 22.00 -9.18
C LEU A 238 -5.15 21.02 -9.99
N LEU A 239 -3.86 20.92 -9.66
CA LEU A 239 -2.95 19.94 -10.28
C LEU A 239 -3.39 18.51 -9.97
N HIS A 240 -3.79 18.22 -8.72
CA HIS A 240 -4.29 16.89 -8.35
C HIS A 240 -5.61 16.55 -9.05
N LEU A 241 -6.57 17.47 -9.13
CA LEU A 241 -7.85 17.23 -9.79
C LEU A 241 -7.70 17.09 -11.31
N GLY A 242 -6.96 18.01 -11.94
CA GLY A 242 -6.69 17.97 -13.37
C GLY A 242 -5.92 16.71 -13.77
N GLY A 243 -4.85 16.40 -13.05
CA GLY A 243 -4.07 15.17 -13.24
C GLY A 243 -4.90 13.90 -13.00
N LEU A 244 -5.75 13.87 -11.97
CA LEU A 244 -6.63 12.72 -11.70
C LEU A 244 -7.64 12.49 -12.84
N ILE A 245 -8.37 13.53 -13.24
CA ILE A 245 -9.42 13.41 -14.27
C ILE A 245 -8.78 12.98 -15.60
N ALA A 246 -7.67 13.61 -15.99
CA ALA A 246 -6.96 13.26 -17.22
C ALA A 246 -6.35 11.86 -17.16
N ALA A 247 -5.84 11.42 -15.99
CA ALA A 247 -5.27 10.07 -15.85
C ALA A 247 -6.34 8.98 -15.94
N VAL A 248 -7.51 9.20 -15.32
CA VAL A 248 -8.65 8.27 -15.42
C VAL A 248 -9.18 8.22 -16.85
N ALA A 249 -9.38 9.39 -17.49
CA ALA A 249 -9.81 9.44 -18.88
C ALA A 249 -8.80 8.75 -19.82
N GLY A 250 -7.50 9.00 -19.64
CA GLY A 250 -6.44 8.34 -20.40
C GLY A 250 -6.43 6.82 -20.20
N ALA A 251 -6.61 6.35 -18.97
CA ALA A 251 -6.63 4.92 -18.66
C ALA A 251 -7.82 4.24 -19.33
N LEU A 252 -9.02 4.82 -19.24
CA LEU A 252 -10.23 4.27 -19.86
C LEU A 252 -10.15 4.25 -21.39
N VAL A 253 -9.61 5.31 -22.00
CA VAL A 253 -9.42 5.38 -23.46
C VAL A 253 -8.24 4.52 -23.92
N GLY A 254 -7.33 4.14 -23.01
CA GLY A 254 -6.14 3.36 -23.30
C GLY A 254 -5.05 4.15 -24.04
N LYS A 255 -4.92 5.46 -23.78
CA LYS A 255 -3.89 6.32 -24.37
C LYS A 255 -2.74 6.54 -23.37
N PRO A 256 -1.59 5.85 -23.53
CA PRO A 256 -0.51 5.85 -22.53
C PRO A 256 0.07 7.24 -22.25
N TRP A 257 0.18 8.07 -23.29
CA TRP A 257 0.73 9.42 -23.13
C TRP A 257 -0.17 10.33 -22.30
N LEU A 258 -1.50 10.16 -22.41
CA LEU A 258 -2.47 10.92 -21.63
C LEU A 258 -2.44 10.46 -20.17
N THR A 259 -2.48 9.15 -19.92
CA THR A 259 -2.39 8.60 -18.55
C THR A 259 -1.05 8.94 -17.89
N GLY A 260 0.07 8.63 -18.56
CA GLY A 260 1.41 8.87 -18.04
C GLY A 260 1.69 10.36 -17.81
N GLY A 261 1.33 11.22 -18.78
CA GLY A 261 1.47 12.67 -18.64
C GLY A 261 0.62 13.23 -17.49
N ALA A 262 -0.62 12.75 -17.35
CA ALA A 262 -1.51 13.18 -16.27
C ALA A 262 -1.03 12.70 -14.88
N LEU A 263 -0.41 11.52 -14.78
CA LEU A 263 0.26 11.07 -13.54
C LEU A 263 1.43 11.98 -13.17
N VAL A 264 2.20 12.48 -14.15
CA VAL A 264 3.24 13.49 -13.91
C VAL A 264 2.64 14.80 -13.41
N VAL A 265 1.55 15.28 -14.02
CA VAL A 265 0.83 16.47 -13.54
C VAL A 265 0.33 16.29 -12.10
N TYR A 266 -0.20 15.12 -11.76
CA TYR A 266 -0.60 14.80 -10.39
C TYR A 266 0.61 14.81 -9.43
N ALA A 267 1.76 14.28 -9.85
CA ALA A 267 3.01 14.32 -9.07
C ALA A 267 3.52 15.76 -8.85
N LEU A 268 3.37 16.66 -9.83
CA LEU A 268 3.70 18.08 -9.68
C LEU A 268 2.90 18.75 -8.55
N GLY A 269 1.63 18.35 -8.34
CA GLY A 269 0.82 18.83 -7.21
C GLY A 269 1.40 18.46 -5.84
N TRP A 270 2.01 17.28 -5.73
CA TRP A 270 2.73 16.84 -4.53
C TRP A 270 4.10 17.48 -4.39
N LEU A 271 4.84 17.68 -5.49
CA LEU A 271 6.10 18.42 -5.48
C LEU A 271 5.91 19.87 -5.03
N LEU A 272 4.85 20.54 -5.49
CA LEU A 272 4.47 21.87 -5.02
C LEU A 272 4.25 21.89 -3.49
N SER A 273 3.58 20.87 -2.96
CA SER A 273 3.39 20.72 -1.51
C SER A 273 4.72 20.53 -0.77
N CYS A 274 5.62 19.71 -1.32
CA CYS A 274 6.94 19.47 -0.75
C CYS A 274 7.79 20.75 -0.74
N VAL A 275 7.77 21.55 -1.81
CA VAL A 275 8.44 22.85 -1.89
C VAL A 275 7.91 23.80 -0.82
N ALA A 276 6.58 23.85 -0.63
CA ALA A 276 5.97 24.66 0.42
C ALA A 276 6.36 24.20 1.85
N TRP A 277 6.61 22.91 2.04
CA TRP A 277 6.97 22.32 3.33
C TRP A 277 8.48 22.29 3.62
N ALA A 278 9.35 22.35 2.61
CA ALA A 278 10.79 22.20 2.77
C ALA A 278 11.42 23.22 3.77
N PRO A 279 11.10 24.52 3.73
CA PRO A 279 11.63 25.48 4.71
C PRO A 279 11.15 25.21 6.14
N LEU A 280 9.99 24.59 6.30
CA LEU A 280 9.45 24.21 7.59
C LEU A 280 10.21 23.02 8.18
N VAL A 281 10.49 22.00 7.36
CA VAL A 281 11.26 20.82 7.76
C VAL A 281 12.70 21.20 8.09
N ALA A 282 13.34 22.01 7.24
CA ALA A 282 14.71 22.47 7.45
C ALA A 282 14.89 23.20 8.80
N ARG A 283 13.97 24.13 9.13
CA ARG A 283 13.98 24.85 10.42
C ARG A 283 13.68 23.96 11.63
N ALA A 284 12.89 22.90 11.43
CA ALA A 284 12.52 21.99 12.51
C ALA A 284 13.69 21.08 12.92
N GLY A 285 14.44 20.58 11.92
CA GLY A 285 15.59 19.69 12.11
C GLY A 285 15.25 18.40 12.87
N LEU A 286 16.29 17.66 13.26
CA LEU A 286 16.14 16.37 13.96
C LEU A 286 15.52 16.51 15.36
N ARG A 287 15.69 17.66 16.02
CA ARG A 287 15.12 17.95 17.36
C ARG A 287 13.59 17.94 17.38
N LYS A 288 12.94 18.22 16.26
CA LYS A 288 11.47 18.21 16.18
C LYS A 288 10.93 17.01 15.41
N ALA A 289 11.80 16.28 14.72
CA ALA A 289 11.44 15.09 13.98
C ALA A 289 11.01 13.98 14.95
N THR A 290 9.79 13.49 14.80
CA THR A 290 9.21 12.40 15.57
C THR A 290 8.83 11.26 14.64
N TYR A 291 8.43 10.11 15.18
CA TYR A 291 7.90 9.02 14.36
C TYR A 291 6.78 9.49 13.43
N GLY A 292 5.79 10.23 13.96
CA GLY A 292 4.67 10.73 13.18
C GLY A 292 5.11 11.63 12.02
N SER A 293 6.03 12.57 12.28
CA SER A 293 6.49 13.51 11.23
C SER A 293 7.29 12.79 10.15
N LEU A 294 8.22 11.92 10.54
CA LEU A 294 9.07 11.19 9.58
C LEU A 294 8.30 10.13 8.79
N SER A 295 7.37 9.42 9.44
CA SER A 295 6.49 8.44 8.78
C SER A 295 5.64 9.11 7.71
N VAL A 296 5.01 10.25 8.03
CA VAL A 296 4.21 11.03 7.07
C VAL A 296 5.07 11.58 5.93
N THR A 297 6.26 12.13 6.23
CA THR A 297 7.18 12.62 5.19
C THR A 297 7.62 11.49 4.26
N ALA A 298 8.07 10.35 4.81
CA ALA A 298 8.47 9.22 4.01
C ALA A 298 7.30 8.61 3.21
N ALA A 299 6.06 8.68 3.71
CA ALA A 299 4.89 8.25 2.95
C ALA A 299 4.66 9.10 1.69
N VAL A 300 4.87 10.42 1.78
CA VAL A 300 4.81 11.32 0.62
C VAL A 300 5.93 11.02 -0.38
N LEU A 301 7.14 10.70 0.11
CA LEU A 301 8.26 10.31 -0.76
C LEU A 301 7.99 8.98 -1.49
N TRP A 302 7.42 7.99 -0.79
CA TRP A 302 6.97 6.74 -1.42
C TRP A 302 5.92 6.98 -2.49
N LEU A 303 4.93 7.83 -2.20
CA LEU A 303 3.92 8.20 -3.19
C LEU A 303 4.55 8.81 -4.44
N LEU A 304 5.45 9.79 -4.27
CA LEU A 304 6.16 10.42 -5.41
C LEU A 304 6.98 9.41 -6.20
N GLY A 305 7.76 8.56 -5.54
CA GLY A 305 8.53 7.50 -6.19
C GLY A 305 7.64 6.54 -6.98
N CYS A 306 6.54 6.07 -6.37
CA CYS A 306 5.57 5.19 -7.01
C CYS A 306 4.88 5.87 -8.20
N LEU A 307 4.53 7.15 -8.10
CA LEU A 307 3.89 7.91 -9.17
C LEU A 307 4.81 8.06 -10.39
N LEU A 308 6.06 8.45 -10.16
CA LEU A 308 7.03 8.62 -11.25
C LEU A 308 7.37 7.29 -11.90
N TRP A 309 7.57 6.24 -11.09
CA TRP A 309 7.79 4.90 -11.61
C TRP A 309 6.58 4.39 -12.39
N PHE A 310 5.37 4.59 -11.86
CA PHE A 310 4.13 4.17 -12.54
C PHE A 310 3.92 4.91 -13.86
N ALA A 311 4.15 6.23 -13.88
CA ALA A 311 4.09 7.00 -15.13
C ALA A 311 5.08 6.43 -16.17
N ALA A 312 6.32 6.12 -15.77
CA ALA A 312 7.30 5.49 -16.64
C ALA A 312 6.82 4.11 -17.16
N GLN A 313 6.24 3.28 -16.30
CA GLN A 313 5.68 1.99 -16.70
C GLN A 313 4.52 2.15 -17.68
N VAL A 314 3.65 3.14 -17.48
CA VAL A 314 2.55 3.45 -18.39
C VAL A 314 3.07 3.90 -19.74
N PHE A 315 4.08 4.77 -19.81
CA PHE A 315 4.67 5.17 -21.09
C PHE A 315 5.27 3.98 -21.87
N ARG A 316 5.82 2.98 -21.16
CA ARG A 316 6.45 1.80 -21.77
C ARG A 316 5.46 0.71 -22.17
N HIS A 317 4.43 0.48 -21.35
CA HIS A 317 3.58 -0.71 -21.42
C HIS A 317 2.08 -0.40 -21.54
N GLY A 318 1.69 0.88 -21.52
CA GLY A 318 0.29 1.29 -21.66
C GLY A 318 -0.62 0.76 -20.54
N SER A 319 -1.74 0.14 -20.93
CA SER A 319 -2.68 -0.50 -19.99
C SER A 319 -2.05 -1.66 -19.22
N GLN A 320 -1.07 -2.35 -19.81
CA GLN A 320 -0.34 -3.49 -19.23
C GLN A 320 0.74 -3.08 -18.21
N ALA A 321 0.78 -1.81 -17.82
CA ALA A 321 1.78 -1.31 -16.87
C ALA A 321 1.64 -1.99 -15.51
N ALA A 322 2.76 -2.55 -15.03
CA ALA A 322 2.84 -3.11 -13.68
C ALA A 322 2.42 -2.07 -12.63
N LEU A 323 1.47 -2.45 -11.77
CA LEU A 323 0.89 -1.57 -10.76
C LEU A 323 1.74 -1.62 -9.47
N PRO A 324 2.21 -0.47 -8.93
CA PRO A 324 3.01 -0.45 -7.71
C PRO A 324 2.16 -0.60 -6.44
N THR A 325 1.16 -1.47 -6.44
CA THR A 325 0.11 -1.56 -5.41
C THR A 325 0.70 -1.78 -4.02
N THR A 326 1.60 -2.76 -3.86
CA THR A 326 2.20 -3.03 -2.54
C THR A 326 2.99 -1.84 -2.00
N ALA A 327 3.79 -1.19 -2.85
CA ALA A 327 4.57 -0.02 -2.45
C ALA A 327 3.67 1.18 -2.09
N LEU A 328 2.59 1.38 -2.85
CA LEU A 328 1.56 2.39 -2.52
C LEU A 328 0.81 2.08 -1.23
N LEU A 329 0.45 0.82 -0.97
CA LEU A 329 -0.31 0.46 0.21
C LEU A 329 0.54 0.45 1.49
N VAL A 330 1.76 -0.09 1.45
CA VAL A 330 2.64 -0.15 2.62
C VAL A 330 3.38 1.16 2.80
N GLY A 331 4.09 1.62 1.76
CA GLY A 331 4.97 2.78 1.81
C GLY A 331 4.21 4.10 1.91
N PHE A 332 3.06 4.23 1.23
CA PHE A 332 2.21 5.43 1.32
C PHE A 332 1.02 5.23 2.27
N GLY A 333 0.03 4.40 1.95
CA GLY A 333 -1.23 4.35 2.68
C GLY A 333 -1.11 3.93 4.15
N GLY A 334 -0.47 2.81 4.42
CA GLY A 334 -0.29 2.23 5.75
C GLY A 334 0.60 3.11 6.60
N GLN A 335 1.74 3.52 6.05
CA GLN A 335 2.67 4.41 6.72
C GLN A 335 2.07 5.80 7.02
N LEU A 336 1.29 6.37 6.10
CA LEU A 336 0.56 7.62 6.30
C LEU A 336 -0.50 7.46 7.40
N LEU A 337 -1.34 6.43 7.31
CA LEU A 337 -2.40 6.19 8.28
C LEU A 337 -1.81 6.03 9.69
N ILE A 338 -0.84 5.13 9.85
CA ILE A 338 -0.23 4.84 11.15
C ILE A 338 0.55 6.06 11.68
N GLY A 339 1.31 6.75 10.83
CA GLY A 339 2.03 7.97 11.20
C GLY A 339 1.09 9.08 11.67
N MET A 340 0.01 9.31 10.92
CA MET A 340 -1.01 10.31 11.22
C MET A 340 -1.78 9.97 12.50
N MET A 341 -2.20 8.72 12.66
CA MET A 341 -2.97 8.28 13.83
C MET A 341 -2.13 8.27 15.12
N SER A 342 -0.82 8.03 15.01
CA SER A 342 0.13 8.16 16.12
C SER A 342 0.19 9.59 16.68
N TYR A 343 -0.14 10.59 15.87
CA TYR A 343 -0.25 11.99 16.29
C TYR A 343 -1.69 12.38 16.65
N LEU A 344 -2.67 12.05 15.82
CA LEU A 344 -4.06 12.50 15.95
C LEU A 344 -4.77 11.94 17.19
N LEU A 345 -4.64 10.63 17.46
CA LEU A 345 -5.37 10.02 18.57
C LEU A 345 -4.99 10.68 19.91
N PRO A 346 -3.69 10.84 20.24
CA PRO A 346 -3.33 11.46 21.50
C PRO A 346 -3.80 12.91 21.65
N ILE A 347 -3.82 13.69 20.57
CA ILE A 347 -4.17 15.12 20.65
C ILE A 347 -5.68 15.36 20.68
N THR A 348 -6.48 14.50 20.04
CA THR A 348 -7.94 14.69 19.98
C THR A 348 -8.66 14.26 21.25
N MET A 349 -8.07 13.34 22.03
CA MET A 349 -8.59 12.99 23.35
C MET A 349 -8.53 14.18 24.33
N ARG A 350 -7.70 15.19 24.05
CA ARG A 350 -7.54 16.46 24.80
C ARG A 350 -7.13 16.30 26.27
N VAL A 351 -6.82 15.08 26.71
CA VAL A 351 -6.33 14.77 28.06
C VAL A 351 -4.87 14.35 27.95
N ARG A 352 -3.98 15.07 28.63
CA ARG A 352 -2.56 14.69 28.81
C ARG A 352 -1.89 14.19 27.52
N SER A 353 -2.08 14.91 26.41
CA SER A 353 -1.68 14.45 25.06
C SER A 353 -0.22 14.01 24.95
N ALA A 354 0.68 14.65 25.69
CA ALA A 354 2.10 14.30 25.75
C ALA A 354 2.37 12.87 26.24
N TRP A 355 1.57 12.36 27.18
CA TRP A 355 1.69 10.98 27.68
C TRP A 355 1.32 9.96 26.61
N GLY A 356 0.26 10.24 25.84
CA GLY A 356 -0.10 9.41 24.70
C GLY A 356 0.94 9.46 23.58
N LEU A 357 1.47 10.65 23.27
CA LEU A 357 2.51 10.82 22.25
C LEU A 357 3.81 10.09 22.62
N ARG A 358 4.18 10.07 23.92
CA ARG A 358 5.33 9.30 24.40
C ARG A 358 5.20 7.81 24.07
N GLU A 359 4.02 7.24 24.27
CA GLU A 359 3.78 5.83 23.98
C GLU A 359 3.64 5.55 22.47
N THR A 360 2.91 6.37 21.71
CA THR A 360 2.75 6.12 20.25
C THR A 360 4.05 6.30 19.46
N TYR A 361 4.99 7.12 19.95
CA TYR A 361 6.30 7.32 19.33
C TYR A 361 7.40 6.42 19.90
N ARG A 362 7.07 5.52 20.83
CA ARG A 362 8.04 4.58 21.40
C ARG A 362 8.60 3.65 20.31
N GLY A 363 9.92 3.50 20.31
CA GLY A 363 10.64 2.69 19.29
C GLY A 363 10.45 3.24 17.86
N GLY A 364 10.12 4.52 17.73
CA GLY A 364 9.72 5.12 16.46
C GLY A 364 10.72 4.94 15.33
N MET A 365 12.01 5.11 15.60
CA MET A 365 13.02 5.02 14.55
C MET A 365 13.29 3.58 14.12
N VAL A 366 13.25 2.61 15.05
CA VAL A 366 13.28 1.17 14.67
C VAL A 366 12.12 0.87 13.73
N ARG A 367 10.90 1.27 14.10
CA ARG A 367 9.70 1.01 13.31
C ARG A 367 9.77 1.65 11.92
N LEU A 368 10.25 2.89 11.84
CA LEU A 368 10.44 3.61 10.58
C LEU A 368 11.46 2.89 9.69
N THR A 369 12.61 2.51 10.25
CA THR A 369 13.66 1.76 9.53
C THR A 369 13.17 0.41 9.05
N LEU A 370 12.48 -0.37 9.90
CA LEU A 370 11.93 -1.67 9.51
C LEU A 370 10.87 -1.55 8.41
N THR A 371 9.97 -0.57 8.50
CA THR A 371 8.92 -0.33 7.48
C THR A 371 9.53 0.01 6.12
N ASN A 372 10.44 0.98 6.07
CA ASN A 372 11.00 1.48 4.81
C ASN A 372 12.09 0.54 4.27
N GLY A 373 13.02 0.12 5.12
CA GLY A 373 14.10 -0.79 4.74
C GLY A 373 13.59 -2.19 4.40
N GLY A 374 12.61 -2.71 5.15
CA GLY A 374 11.95 -3.97 4.82
C GLY A 374 11.17 -3.90 3.50
N LEU A 375 10.50 -2.79 3.19
CA LEU A 375 9.82 -2.61 1.90
C LEU A 375 10.82 -2.51 0.73
N ILE A 376 11.90 -1.74 0.88
CA ILE A 376 12.97 -1.68 -0.13
C ILE A 376 13.57 -3.07 -0.34
N LEU A 377 13.92 -3.77 0.75
CA LEU A 377 14.47 -5.11 0.68
C LEU A 377 13.51 -6.09 0.00
N TRP A 378 12.21 -6.00 0.28
CA TRP A 378 11.19 -6.81 -0.40
C TRP A 378 11.12 -6.54 -1.90
N LEU A 379 11.26 -5.26 -2.32
CA LEU A 379 11.24 -4.86 -3.73
C LEU A 379 12.46 -5.38 -4.50
N VAL A 380 13.65 -5.36 -3.88
CA VAL A 380 14.90 -5.76 -4.55
C VAL A 380 15.22 -7.25 -4.39
N ALA A 381 14.65 -7.93 -3.39
CA ALA A 381 14.93 -9.33 -3.14
C ALA A 381 14.48 -10.20 -4.32
N GLU A 382 15.36 -11.09 -4.77
CA GLU A 382 15.03 -12.13 -5.75
C GLU A 382 14.57 -13.42 -5.03
N TYR A 383 15.22 -13.74 -3.91
CA TYR A 383 14.96 -14.94 -3.13
C TYR A 383 13.65 -14.86 -2.34
N SER A 384 12.86 -15.95 -2.37
CA SER A 384 11.51 -15.96 -1.82
C SER A 384 11.47 -15.81 -0.30
N TRP A 385 12.35 -16.51 0.43
CA TRP A 385 12.43 -16.38 1.90
C TRP A 385 12.87 -14.99 2.36
N LEU A 386 13.79 -14.36 1.62
CA LEU A 386 14.19 -12.99 1.89
C LEU A 386 13.01 -12.03 1.74
N ARG A 387 12.16 -12.21 0.71
CA ARG A 387 10.91 -11.45 0.58
C ARG A 387 9.95 -11.71 1.74
N VAL A 388 9.77 -12.96 2.17
CA VAL A 388 8.89 -13.27 3.31
C VAL A 388 9.37 -12.54 4.56
N GLY A 389 10.64 -12.70 4.94
CA GLY A 389 11.20 -12.01 6.10
C GLY A 389 11.17 -10.49 5.99
N ALA A 390 11.46 -9.93 4.81
CA ALA A 390 11.47 -8.48 4.59
C ALA A 390 10.05 -7.90 4.72
N SER A 391 9.04 -8.59 4.19
CA SER A 391 7.65 -8.22 4.35
C SER A 391 7.17 -8.32 5.80
N ALA A 392 7.63 -9.34 6.55
CA ALA A 392 7.30 -9.51 7.96
C ALA A 392 7.89 -8.38 8.81
N LEU A 393 9.15 -8.00 8.59
CA LEU A 393 9.78 -6.87 9.27
C LEU A 393 9.09 -5.53 8.92
N ALA A 394 8.77 -5.31 7.65
CA ALA A 394 8.06 -4.11 7.23
C ALA A 394 6.68 -4.01 7.90
N PHE A 395 5.93 -5.11 7.92
CA PHE A 395 4.61 -5.18 8.54
C PHE A 395 4.68 -5.02 10.06
N LEU A 396 5.70 -5.60 10.72
CA LEU A 396 5.92 -5.46 12.16
C LEU A 396 6.08 -3.99 12.58
N GLY A 397 6.81 -3.18 11.78
CA GLY A 397 6.97 -1.75 12.02
C GLY A 397 5.63 -0.98 12.08
N LEU A 398 4.68 -1.36 11.23
CA LEU A 398 3.33 -0.80 11.18
C LEU A 398 2.44 -1.35 12.30
N VAL A 399 2.38 -2.68 12.48
CA VAL A 399 1.49 -3.36 13.43
C VAL A 399 1.83 -3.04 14.88
N ALA A 400 3.10 -2.73 15.19
CA ALA A 400 3.52 -2.26 16.50
C ALA A 400 2.69 -1.07 17.02
N PHE A 401 2.04 -0.31 16.13
CA PHE A 401 1.10 0.74 16.51
C PHE A 401 -0.08 0.25 17.37
N LEU A 402 -0.62 -0.95 17.14
CA LEU A 402 -1.81 -1.45 17.83
C LEU A 402 -1.62 -1.55 19.36
N PRO A 403 -0.60 -2.27 19.87
CA PRO A 403 -0.36 -2.30 21.31
C PRO A 403 0.06 -0.93 21.87
N LEU A 404 0.81 -0.13 21.10
CA LEU A 404 1.22 1.22 21.52
C LEU A 404 0.03 2.18 21.64
N MET A 405 -0.99 2.04 20.79
CA MET A 405 -2.23 2.78 20.88
C MET A 405 -2.98 2.45 22.17
N VAL A 406 -3.08 1.16 22.53
CA VAL A 406 -3.72 0.75 23.80
C VAL A 406 -2.96 1.32 24.99
N ARG A 407 -1.62 1.27 24.97
CA ARG A 407 -0.77 1.88 26.01
C ARG A 407 -0.96 3.40 26.09
N ALA A 408 -1.03 4.08 24.95
CA ALA A 408 -1.26 5.53 24.89
C ALA A 408 -2.61 5.91 25.50
N VAL A 409 -3.69 5.18 25.18
CA VAL A 409 -5.01 5.40 25.79
C VAL A 409 -4.94 5.20 27.31
N ARG A 410 -4.35 4.09 27.77
CA ARG A 410 -4.17 3.82 29.21
C ARG A 410 -3.36 4.91 29.92
N ALA A 411 -2.28 5.40 29.30
CA ALA A 411 -1.45 6.48 29.86
C ALA A 411 -2.19 7.82 29.97
N GLN A 412 -3.15 8.08 29.06
CA GLN A 412 -3.97 9.29 29.09
C GLN A 412 -5.13 9.20 30.08
N THR A 413 -5.74 8.02 30.25
CA THR A 413 -6.92 7.83 31.11
C THR A 413 -6.59 7.34 32.52
N GLY A 414 -5.42 6.73 32.73
CA GLY A 414 -5.05 6.04 33.96
C GLY A 414 -4.52 6.92 35.10
N CYS A 415 -4.33 8.22 34.89
CA CYS A 415 -4.02 9.14 36.00
C CYS A 415 -5.32 9.68 36.60
N THR A 416 -5.55 9.39 37.88
CA THR A 416 -6.65 9.92 38.69
C THR A 416 -6.58 11.44 38.82
N ALA A 417 -7.72 12.08 39.08
CA ALA A 417 -7.84 13.53 39.27
C ALA A 417 -6.84 14.09 40.31
N ALA A 418 -6.48 13.30 41.34
CA ALA A 418 -5.46 13.64 42.33
C ALA A 418 -4.03 13.81 41.76
N THR A 419 -3.72 13.22 40.61
CA THR A 419 -2.46 13.45 39.87
C THR A 419 -2.60 14.48 38.75
N ALA A 420 -3.82 14.94 38.47
CA ALA A 420 -4.11 15.94 37.44
C ALA A 420 -4.02 17.38 37.96
N ASP A 421 -4.27 17.59 39.25
CA ASP A 421 -4.08 18.88 39.96
C ASP A 421 -2.62 19.15 40.34
N ASN A 422 -1.75 18.15 40.22
CA ASN A 422 -0.33 18.31 40.51
C ASN A 422 0.37 18.91 39.27
N THR A 423 0.25 20.24 39.10
CA THR A 423 0.86 21.03 38.02
C THR A 423 2.38 20.93 37.96
N ASP A 424 2.99 20.46 39.05
CA ASP A 424 4.44 20.32 39.20
C ASP A 424 5.00 18.98 38.70
N ALA A 425 4.15 18.02 38.34
CA ALA A 425 4.61 16.75 37.77
C ALA A 425 5.30 16.99 36.40
N PRO A 426 6.59 16.62 36.23
CA PRO A 426 7.33 16.87 35.00
C PRO A 426 6.60 16.28 33.78
N ARG A 427 6.37 17.11 32.77
CA ARG A 427 5.77 16.65 31.52
C ARG A 427 6.69 15.60 30.88
N PRO A 428 6.15 14.45 30.45
CA PRO A 428 6.99 13.43 29.83
C PRO A 428 7.63 13.98 28.56
N GLU A 429 8.91 13.66 28.38
CA GLU A 429 9.62 13.90 27.14
C GLU A 429 8.98 13.07 26.01
N ILE A 430 8.78 13.72 24.86
CA ILE A 430 8.22 13.08 23.68
C ILE A 430 9.40 12.56 22.85
N PRO A 431 9.48 11.25 22.57
CA PRO A 431 10.57 10.69 21.77
C PRO A 431 10.70 11.40 20.41
N ASP A 432 11.89 11.89 20.12
CA ASP A 432 12.26 12.50 18.85
C ASP A 432 13.41 11.72 18.19
N ALA A 433 13.82 12.16 16.99
CA ALA A 433 14.86 11.50 16.22
C ALA A 433 16.27 11.81 16.74
N ARG A 434 16.45 12.85 17.57
CA ARG A 434 17.76 13.19 18.12
C ARG A 434 18.17 12.17 19.18
N GLY A 435 19.39 11.67 19.11
CA GLY A 435 19.88 10.64 20.04
C GLY A 435 19.27 9.24 19.83
N SER A 436 18.53 9.04 18.73
CA SER A 436 17.91 7.76 18.39
C SER A 436 18.76 6.88 17.47
N SER A 437 20.06 7.17 17.34
CA SER A 437 20.99 6.42 16.49
C SER A 437 21.01 4.93 16.82
N GLY A 438 20.93 4.56 18.10
CA GLY A 438 20.84 3.16 18.53
C GLY A 438 19.56 2.45 18.03
N GLN A 439 18.44 3.17 17.90
CA GLN A 439 17.20 2.61 17.32
C GLN A 439 17.35 2.39 15.81
N VAL A 440 17.97 3.34 15.10
CA VAL A 440 18.24 3.18 13.67
C VAL A 440 19.21 2.02 13.45
N ALA A 441 20.30 1.95 14.23
CA ALA A 441 21.28 0.87 14.18
C ALA A 441 20.61 -0.49 14.43
N LEU A 442 19.77 -0.62 15.45
CA LEU A 442 19.01 -1.85 15.70
C LEU A 442 18.14 -2.26 14.50
N GLY A 443 17.40 -1.30 13.91
CA GLY A 443 16.59 -1.57 12.73
C GLY A 443 17.42 -2.05 11.53
N VAL A 444 18.57 -1.40 11.29
CA VAL A 444 19.51 -1.79 10.23
C VAL A 444 20.13 -3.16 10.51
N SER A 445 20.55 -3.44 11.75
CA SER A 445 21.11 -4.72 12.15
C SER A 445 20.11 -5.87 11.97
N LEU A 446 18.83 -5.67 12.27
CA LEU A 446 17.79 -6.68 12.03
C LEU A 446 17.59 -6.97 10.54
N LEU A 447 17.64 -5.94 9.69
CA LEU A 447 17.57 -6.10 8.23
C LEU A 447 18.82 -6.79 7.68
N ALA A 448 20.01 -6.40 8.15
CA ALA A 448 21.28 -7.01 7.77
C ALA A 448 21.35 -8.48 8.22
N LEU A 449 20.87 -8.80 9.42
CA LEU A 449 20.76 -10.16 9.91
C LEU A 449 19.84 -10.99 9.03
N LEU A 450 18.68 -10.45 8.63
CA LEU A 450 17.78 -11.15 7.72
C LEU A 450 18.46 -11.43 6.36
N VAL A 451 19.17 -10.44 5.80
CA VAL A 451 19.94 -10.63 4.56
C VAL A 451 21.02 -11.70 4.74
N ALA A 452 21.74 -11.72 5.86
CA ALA A 452 22.74 -12.74 6.14
C ALA A 452 22.14 -14.14 6.25
N LEU A 453 21.01 -14.28 6.96
CA LEU A 453 20.32 -15.56 7.17
C LEU A 453 19.66 -16.11 5.89
N CYS A 454 19.17 -15.23 5.00
CA CYS A 454 18.47 -15.64 3.79
C CYS A 454 19.32 -15.56 2.51
N GLY A 455 20.42 -14.79 2.53
CA GLY A 455 21.36 -14.65 1.43
C GLY A 455 22.64 -15.47 1.60
N GLY A 456 22.92 -15.97 2.81
CA GLY A 456 24.11 -16.75 3.13
C GLY A 456 23.84 -18.25 3.28
N LEU A 457 23.49 -18.92 2.18
CA LEU A 457 23.66 -20.38 2.00
C LEU A 457 24.05 -20.76 0.55
N ASP A 458 24.24 -19.80 -0.35
CA ASP A 458 25.14 -20.03 -1.48
C ASP A 458 26.56 -19.82 -0.90
N GLY A 459 27.37 -20.88 -0.87
CA GLY A 459 28.70 -20.90 -0.24
C GLY A 459 29.67 -19.81 -0.73
N PRO A 460 30.90 -19.74 -0.19
CA PRO A 460 31.88 -18.73 -0.60
C PRO A 460 32.23 -18.90 -2.10
N GLY A 461 31.53 -18.15 -2.94
CA GLY A 461 31.63 -18.17 -4.40
C GLY A 461 30.76 -17.12 -5.11
N GLY A 462 29.99 -16.31 -4.37
CA GLY A 462 29.13 -15.24 -4.90
C GLY A 462 29.86 -13.97 -5.34
N ALA A 463 31.05 -14.09 -5.92
CA ALA A 463 31.52 -13.07 -6.85
C ALA A 463 30.89 -13.42 -8.19
N THR A 464 30.02 -12.56 -8.71
CA THR A 464 29.70 -12.55 -10.14
C THR A 464 31.05 -12.59 -10.86
N PRO A 465 31.40 -13.67 -11.59
CA PRO A 465 32.54 -13.57 -12.47
C PRO A 465 32.20 -12.45 -13.47
N PRO A 466 33.16 -11.59 -13.86
CA PRO A 466 32.95 -10.82 -15.09
C PRO A 466 32.53 -11.81 -16.19
N PRO A 467 31.78 -11.39 -17.22
CA PRO A 467 31.48 -12.28 -18.33
C PRO A 467 32.79 -12.92 -18.74
N ALA A 468 32.90 -14.23 -18.57
CA ALA A 468 34.08 -14.94 -18.98
C ALA A 468 34.15 -14.70 -20.48
N SER A 469 35.06 -13.83 -20.91
CA SER A 469 35.62 -13.91 -22.23
C SER A 469 36.24 -15.30 -22.28
N VAL A 470 35.47 -16.25 -22.79
CA VAL A 470 35.95 -17.57 -23.13
C VAL A 470 37.10 -17.32 -24.09
N SER A 471 38.32 -17.48 -23.58
CA SER A 471 39.48 -17.58 -24.43
C SER A 471 39.24 -18.76 -25.32
N ASP A 472 39.07 -18.47 -26.60
CA ASP A 472 39.09 -19.42 -27.69
C ASP A 472 40.40 -20.20 -27.60
N THR A 473 40.36 -21.40 -27.03
CA THR A 473 41.42 -22.38 -27.24
C THR A 473 40.88 -23.80 -27.02
N ALA A 474 40.52 -24.39 -28.16
CA ALA A 474 40.43 -25.82 -28.45
C ALA A 474 39.31 -26.63 -27.76
N SER A 475 38.17 -26.74 -28.45
CA SER A 475 37.80 -27.97 -29.16
C SER A 475 36.47 -27.78 -29.91
N THR A 476 36.60 -27.53 -31.21
CA THR A 476 35.53 -27.67 -32.20
C THR A 476 35.02 -29.11 -32.21
N THR A 477 33.90 -29.41 -31.53
CA THR A 477 32.84 -30.39 -31.88
C THR A 477 31.92 -30.75 -30.68
N ALA A 478 30.99 -29.87 -30.28
CA ALA A 478 29.83 -30.29 -29.45
C ALA A 478 28.59 -29.38 -29.48
N GLU A 479 28.40 -28.47 -30.46
CA GLU A 479 27.04 -27.98 -30.77
C GLU A 479 26.43 -28.95 -31.78
N LYS A 480 25.89 -30.08 -31.31
CA LYS A 480 25.27 -31.04 -32.24
C LYS A 480 23.81 -30.74 -32.52
N ASN A 481 23.00 -30.28 -31.55
CA ASN A 481 21.59 -29.87 -31.74
C ASN A 481 21.04 -29.04 -30.54
N VAL A 482 19.99 -28.24 -30.78
CA VAL A 482 19.23 -27.53 -29.73
C VAL A 482 17.91 -28.25 -29.45
N THR A 483 17.67 -28.61 -28.19
CA THR A 483 16.40 -29.17 -27.72
C THR A 483 15.59 -28.07 -27.04
N ARG A 484 14.41 -27.74 -27.58
CA ARG A 484 13.47 -26.78 -26.95
C ARG A 484 12.29 -27.52 -26.33
N VAL A 485 11.96 -27.21 -25.09
CA VAL A 485 10.82 -27.80 -24.38
C VAL A 485 9.93 -26.71 -23.80
N LYS A 486 8.62 -26.94 -23.80
CA LYS A 486 7.65 -26.09 -23.11
C LYS A 486 7.29 -26.74 -21.79
N VAL A 487 7.38 -25.97 -20.72
CA VAL A 487 7.06 -26.41 -19.36
C VAL A 487 6.06 -25.42 -18.77
N THR A 488 4.98 -25.93 -18.20
CA THR A 488 3.98 -25.12 -17.49
C THR A 488 4.14 -25.36 -16.00
N ALA A 489 4.32 -24.29 -15.22
CA ALA A 489 4.26 -24.33 -13.77
C ALA A 489 2.82 -24.06 -13.32
N GLY A 490 2.21 -25.01 -12.63
CA GLY A 490 0.82 -24.92 -12.15
C GLY A 490 0.51 -25.96 -11.09
N ASP A 491 -0.43 -25.66 -10.19
CA ASP A 491 -0.93 -26.60 -9.17
C ASP A 491 0.19 -27.29 -8.35
N MET A 492 1.24 -26.55 -8.02
CA MET A 492 2.43 -27.03 -7.29
C MET A 492 3.27 -28.09 -8.02
N VAL A 493 3.12 -28.22 -9.35
CA VAL A 493 3.83 -29.19 -10.19
C VAL A 493 4.35 -28.49 -11.46
N PHE A 494 5.40 -29.05 -12.07
CA PHE A 494 5.80 -28.70 -13.43
C PHE A 494 5.20 -29.71 -14.41
N GLU A 495 4.61 -29.23 -15.50
CA GLU A 495 4.03 -30.09 -16.54
C GLU A 495 4.70 -29.81 -17.90
N PRO A 496 5.44 -30.78 -18.47
CA PRO A 496 5.79 -32.08 -17.88
C PRO A 496 6.76 -31.95 -16.68
N ALA A 497 6.71 -32.92 -15.76
CA ALA A 497 7.57 -32.92 -14.56
C ALA A 497 9.00 -33.37 -14.86
N SER A 498 9.23 -34.02 -16.00
CA SER A 498 10.54 -34.41 -16.47
C SER A 498 10.63 -34.31 -17.99
N VAL A 499 11.82 -34.02 -18.50
CA VAL A 499 12.12 -33.99 -19.93
C VAL A 499 13.38 -34.80 -20.23
N THR A 500 13.35 -35.57 -21.32
CA THR A 500 14.53 -36.32 -21.77
C THR A 500 15.27 -35.56 -22.86
N VAL A 501 16.57 -35.37 -22.70
CA VAL A 501 17.43 -34.60 -23.62
C VAL A 501 18.61 -35.46 -24.07
N PRO A 502 18.92 -35.54 -25.37
CA PRO A 502 20.12 -36.24 -25.83
C PRO A 502 21.40 -35.65 -25.23
N SER A 503 22.35 -36.51 -24.85
CA SER A 503 23.65 -36.06 -24.32
C SER A 503 24.36 -35.17 -25.33
N GLY A 504 24.88 -34.03 -24.86
CA GLY A 504 25.57 -33.03 -25.69
C GLY A 504 24.65 -32.03 -26.40
N ASN A 505 23.33 -32.10 -26.23
CA ASN A 505 22.43 -31.07 -26.75
C ASN A 505 22.36 -29.86 -25.82
N ARG A 506 22.14 -28.67 -26.41
CA ARG A 506 21.78 -27.46 -25.66
C ARG A 506 20.29 -27.45 -25.37
N LEU A 507 19.90 -27.28 -24.12
CA LEU A 507 18.50 -27.27 -23.69
C LEU A 507 17.99 -25.84 -23.49
N ILE A 508 16.90 -25.49 -24.16
CA ILE A 508 16.13 -24.26 -23.91
C ILE A 508 14.75 -24.63 -23.36
N ILE A 509 14.41 -24.12 -22.18
CA ILE A 509 13.12 -24.35 -21.52
C ILE A 509 12.28 -23.09 -21.66
N GLU A 510 11.16 -23.16 -22.36
CA GLU A 510 10.12 -22.13 -22.35
C GLU A 510 9.18 -22.42 -21.17
N LEU A 511 9.34 -21.67 -20.08
CA LEU A 511 8.57 -21.81 -18.85
C LEU A 511 7.39 -20.83 -18.86
N LEU A 512 6.17 -21.36 -18.79
CA LEU A 512 4.93 -20.60 -18.56
C LEU A 512 4.50 -20.75 -17.09
N ASN A 513 4.13 -19.64 -16.44
CA ASN A 513 3.40 -19.70 -15.18
C ASN A 513 1.89 -19.72 -15.47
N GLY A 514 1.28 -20.91 -15.39
CA GLY A 514 -0.15 -21.12 -15.59
C GLY A 514 -1.02 -20.93 -14.33
N ASP A 515 -0.41 -20.62 -13.19
CA ASP A 515 -1.07 -20.51 -11.89
C ASP A 515 -1.41 -19.05 -11.52
N SER A 516 -2.23 -18.90 -10.49
CA SER A 516 -2.49 -17.67 -9.73
C SER A 516 -1.34 -17.26 -8.79
N GLN A 517 -0.39 -18.18 -8.53
CA GLN A 517 0.78 -17.94 -7.69
C GLN A 517 2.03 -17.69 -8.53
N ALA A 518 3.05 -17.03 -7.95
CA ALA A 518 4.32 -16.88 -8.64
C ALA A 518 5.12 -18.18 -8.53
N HIS A 519 5.79 -18.55 -9.61
CA HIS A 519 6.67 -19.73 -9.71
C HIS A 519 8.03 -19.32 -10.29
N ASP A 520 9.00 -20.20 -10.15
CA ASP A 520 10.31 -20.13 -10.79
C ASP A 520 10.86 -21.54 -10.97
N LEU A 521 11.91 -21.68 -11.77
CA LEU A 521 12.65 -22.92 -11.94
C LEU A 521 14.14 -22.60 -11.75
N LYS A 522 14.79 -23.30 -10.81
CA LYS A 522 16.24 -23.33 -10.63
C LYS A 522 16.73 -24.75 -10.90
N LEU A 523 17.73 -24.88 -11.75
CA LEU A 523 18.44 -26.13 -12.02
C LEU A 523 19.72 -26.22 -11.17
N THR A 524 20.18 -27.44 -10.88
CA THR A 524 21.43 -27.67 -10.12
C THR A 524 22.67 -27.10 -10.81
N ASN A 525 22.66 -27.01 -12.14
CA ASN A 525 23.74 -26.42 -12.94
C ASN A 525 23.79 -24.88 -12.92
N GLY A 526 22.90 -24.24 -12.14
CA GLY A 526 22.87 -22.78 -11.94
C GLY A 526 21.92 -22.03 -12.86
N ALA A 527 21.39 -22.66 -13.92
CA ALA A 527 20.39 -22.05 -14.78
C ALA A 527 19.10 -21.77 -13.98
N ARG A 528 18.50 -20.59 -14.23
CA ARG A 528 17.33 -20.13 -13.47
C ARG A 528 16.42 -19.27 -14.33
N SER A 529 15.10 -19.41 -14.15
CA SER A 529 14.11 -18.54 -14.79
C SER A 529 14.04 -17.14 -14.18
N GLY A 530 14.48 -17.01 -12.92
CA GLY A 530 14.03 -15.91 -12.07
C GLY A 530 12.52 -16.02 -11.78
N ARG A 531 12.00 -15.07 -10.98
CA ARG A 531 10.62 -15.13 -10.53
C ARG A 531 9.64 -14.77 -11.64
N LEU A 532 8.73 -15.69 -11.95
CA LEU A 532 7.71 -15.53 -12.98
C LEU A 532 6.34 -15.26 -12.32
N THR A 533 5.72 -14.13 -12.63
CA THR A 533 4.36 -13.80 -12.17
C THR A 533 3.30 -14.59 -12.95
N PRO A 534 2.08 -14.76 -12.41
CA PRO A 534 0.95 -15.40 -13.10
C PRO A 534 0.78 -14.96 -14.56
N GLY A 535 0.58 -15.92 -15.46
CA GLY A 535 0.33 -15.70 -16.89
C GLY A 535 1.53 -15.19 -17.71
N LYS A 536 2.75 -15.17 -17.14
CA LYS A 536 3.96 -14.80 -17.87
C LYS A 536 4.75 -16.02 -18.32
N THR A 537 5.48 -15.85 -19.42
CA THR A 537 6.39 -16.85 -20.00
C THR A 537 7.81 -16.31 -20.02
N THR A 538 8.80 -17.19 -19.85
CA THR A 538 10.22 -16.86 -20.00
C THR A 538 10.99 -18.03 -20.61
N GLU A 539 12.11 -17.76 -21.28
CA GLU A 539 13.03 -18.79 -21.78
C GLU A 539 14.22 -18.92 -20.82
N ILE A 540 14.57 -20.17 -20.49
CA ILE A 540 15.73 -20.53 -19.69
C ILE A 540 16.69 -21.27 -20.59
N ASP A 541 17.91 -20.76 -20.70
CA ASP A 541 19.01 -21.50 -21.30
C ASP A 541 19.68 -22.37 -20.23
N ALA A 542 19.45 -23.68 -20.31
CA ALA A 542 20.02 -24.64 -19.38
C ALA A 542 21.44 -25.08 -19.78
N GLY A 543 21.99 -24.55 -20.88
CA GLY A 543 23.29 -24.92 -21.40
C GLY A 543 23.31 -26.30 -22.05
N VAL A 544 24.52 -26.83 -22.26
CA VAL A 544 24.74 -28.18 -22.81
C VAL A 544 24.55 -29.23 -21.72
N ILE A 545 23.66 -30.19 -21.96
CA ILE A 545 23.31 -31.24 -20.99
C ILE A 545 24.10 -32.51 -21.27
N THR A 546 24.92 -32.95 -20.31
CA THR A 546 25.75 -34.17 -20.41
C THR A 546 25.47 -35.18 -19.28
N ALA A 547 24.75 -34.77 -18.25
CA ALA A 547 24.28 -35.63 -17.15
C ALA A 547 22.89 -35.15 -16.70
N ASP A 548 22.19 -35.96 -15.91
CA ASP A 548 20.89 -35.59 -15.35
C ASP A 548 21.00 -34.32 -14.50
N VAL A 549 20.07 -33.38 -14.71
CA VAL A 549 20.04 -32.08 -14.03
C VAL A 549 18.70 -31.93 -13.30
N PRO A 550 18.68 -32.18 -11.98
CA PRO A 550 17.51 -31.89 -11.16
C PRO A 550 17.23 -30.40 -11.09
N GLY A 551 15.97 -30.07 -10.88
CA GLY A 551 15.47 -28.72 -10.75
C GLY A 551 14.28 -28.64 -9.81
N TRP A 552 14.00 -27.45 -9.31
CA TRP A 552 12.88 -27.21 -8.39
C TRP A 552 12.44 -25.75 -8.41
N CYS A 553 11.24 -25.52 -7.86
CA CYS A 553 10.76 -24.18 -7.58
C CYS A 553 11.32 -23.67 -6.24
N THR A 554 12.00 -22.52 -6.27
CA THR A 554 12.61 -21.87 -5.09
C THR A 554 11.64 -20.97 -4.31
N ILE A 555 10.41 -20.81 -4.80
CA ILE A 555 9.36 -20.12 -4.06
C ILE A 555 9.12 -20.83 -2.72
N ALA A 556 9.08 -20.05 -1.63
CA ALA A 556 9.09 -20.57 -0.28
C ALA A 556 7.97 -21.60 -0.05
N GLY A 557 8.36 -22.82 0.31
CA GLY A 557 7.45 -23.94 0.55
C GLY A 557 7.02 -24.73 -0.69
N HIS A 558 7.38 -24.33 -1.91
CA HIS A 558 6.96 -25.04 -3.13
C HIS A 558 7.74 -26.34 -3.34
N HIS A 559 9.06 -26.30 -3.28
CA HIS A 559 9.88 -27.51 -3.33
C HIS A 559 9.53 -28.50 -2.20
N ALA A 560 9.30 -28.02 -0.97
CA ALA A 560 8.88 -28.86 0.15
C ALA A 560 7.51 -29.53 -0.05
N LYS A 561 6.70 -29.01 -0.97
CA LYS A 561 5.41 -29.59 -1.40
C LYS A 561 5.53 -30.46 -2.66
N GLY A 562 6.75 -30.74 -3.14
CA GLY A 562 7.02 -31.64 -4.26
C GLY A 562 7.16 -30.96 -5.62
N MET A 563 7.31 -29.64 -5.69
CA MET A 563 7.47 -28.93 -6.96
C MET A 563 8.90 -29.08 -7.52
N THR A 564 9.18 -30.24 -8.11
CA THR A 564 10.46 -30.66 -8.71
C THR A 564 10.34 -30.85 -10.22
N PHE A 565 11.45 -30.69 -10.92
CA PHE A 565 11.57 -30.86 -12.37
C PHE A 565 12.86 -31.60 -12.70
N ASP A 566 12.81 -32.66 -13.48
CA ASP A 566 13.99 -33.46 -13.81
C ASP A 566 14.34 -33.39 -15.29
N VAL A 567 15.56 -32.94 -15.59
CA VAL A 567 16.15 -33.08 -16.93
C VAL A 567 16.93 -34.38 -16.95
N ILE A 568 16.49 -35.34 -17.74
CA ILE A 568 17.08 -36.68 -17.83
C ILE A 568 17.86 -36.78 -19.15
N VAL A 569 19.07 -37.32 -19.10
CA VAL A 569 19.88 -37.55 -20.30
C VAL A 569 19.47 -38.86 -20.95
N ALA A 570 19.19 -38.84 -22.25
CA ALA A 570 18.96 -40.06 -23.00
C ALA A 570 20.24 -40.91 -23.05
N PRO A 571 20.17 -42.23 -22.79
CA PRO A 571 21.32 -43.11 -22.99
C PRO A 571 21.76 -43.04 -24.45
N GLU A 572 23.07 -42.99 -24.67
CA GLU A 572 23.67 -42.95 -26.01
C GLU A 572 23.19 -44.18 -26.80
N ALA A 573 22.53 -43.96 -27.94
CA ALA A 573 22.12 -45.06 -28.80
C ALA A 573 23.40 -45.80 -29.24
N PRO A 574 23.49 -47.14 -29.12
CA PRO A 574 24.67 -47.87 -29.54
C PRO A 574 24.92 -47.57 -31.02
N ALA A 575 26.14 -47.14 -31.34
CA ALA A 575 26.57 -46.93 -32.71
C ALA A 575 26.28 -48.21 -33.50
N ALA A 576 25.42 -48.11 -34.52
CA ALA A 576 25.17 -49.23 -35.43
C ALA A 576 26.50 -49.63 -36.09
N PRO A 577 26.80 -50.94 -36.18
CA PRO A 577 28.11 -51.46 -36.58
C PRO A 577 28.52 -51.06 -38.00
#